data_AF-E7C4X6-F1
#
_entry.id   AF-E7C4X6-F1
#
_cell.length_a   1.000
_cell.length_b   1.000
_cell.length_c   1.000
_cell.angle_alpha   90.00
_cell.angle_beta   90.00
_cell.angle_gamma   90.00
#
_symmetry.space_group_name_H-M   'P 1'
#
loop_
_entity.id
_entity.type
_entity.pdbx_description
1 polymer ?
#
loop_
_entity_poly.entity_id
_entity_poly.type
_entity_poly.pdbx_seq_one_letter_code
_entity_poly.pdbx_strand_id
1 'polypeptide(L)'
;MTLFIGLGTAYYQGWEKLEPRLINIYEYEDMGGRTGIFKVALEMIDDYGFFGSGPGSFESVMQFEVGESSRWESWVHNDYIETILCFGIPGTCLLLGIIGALFIAQSINLFFGHQKPLIWFVLLSLIGVAIHAVGDFPLQVYSILIIVTLITAVISTYCSTATSSDPAA
;
A
#
# COMPACT_ATOMS: atom_id res chain seq x y z
N MET A 1 5.69 18.13 -26.16
CA MET A 1 5.34 17.41 -27.42
C MET A 1 5.41 15.90 -27.24
N THR A 2 6.52 15.33 -26.76
CA THR A 2 6.72 13.87 -26.61
C THR A 2 5.69 13.19 -25.71
N LEU A 3 5.32 13.81 -24.59
CA LEU A 3 4.27 13.30 -23.69
C LEU A 3 2.92 13.17 -24.40
N PHE A 4 2.47 14.21 -25.10
CA PHE A 4 1.18 14.22 -25.78
C PHE A 4 1.14 13.24 -26.96
N ILE A 5 2.25 13.10 -27.69
CA ILE A 5 2.36 12.10 -28.76
C ILE A 5 2.30 10.70 -28.15
N GLY A 6 3.02 10.44 -27.06
CA GLY A 6 3.01 9.14 -26.36
C GLY A 6 1.64 8.79 -25.76
N LEU A 7 0.96 9.76 -25.15
CA LEU A 7 -0.40 9.57 -24.63
C LEU A 7 -1.40 9.34 -25.77
N GLY A 8 -1.26 10.05 -26.89
CA GLY A 8 -2.12 9.90 -28.06
C GLY A 8 -1.95 8.54 -28.75
N THR A 9 -0.72 8.04 -28.89
CA THR A 9 -0.47 6.71 -29.44
C THR A 9 -0.93 5.60 -28.51
N ALA A 10 -0.71 5.75 -27.19
CA ALA A 10 -1.22 4.82 -26.18
C ALA A 10 -2.75 4.77 -26.17
N TYR A 11 -3.41 5.92 -26.28
CA TYR A 11 -4.87 6.01 -26.44
C TYR A 11 -5.31 5.27 -27.71
N TYR A 12 -4.75 5.62 -28.86
CA TYR A 12 -5.16 5.03 -30.15
C TYR A 12 -5.00 3.50 -30.18
N GLN A 13 -3.89 2.97 -29.64
CA GLN A 13 -3.64 1.52 -29.63
C GLN A 13 -4.36 0.79 -28.49
N GLY A 14 -4.66 1.48 -27.39
CA GLY A 14 -5.25 0.90 -26.18
C GLY A 14 -6.77 1.02 -26.09
N TRP A 15 -7.39 1.91 -26.87
CA TRP A 15 -8.79 2.30 -26.72
C TRP A 15 -9.77 1.12 -26.84
N GLU A 16 -9.61 0.25 -27.85
CA GLU A 16 -10.49 -0.91 -28.04
C GLU A 16 -10.54 -1.86 -26.82
N LYS A 17 -9.45 -1.91 -26.03
CA LYS A 17 -9.39 -2.69 -24.78
C LYS A 17 -9.84 -1.90 -23.56
N LEU A 18 -9.67 -0.58 -23.59
CA LEU A 18 -9.95 0.31 -22.47
C LEU A 18 -11.43 0.69 -22.39
N GLU A 19 -12.04 1.02 -23.53
CA GLU A 19 -13.45 1.40 -23.67
C GLU A 19 -14.41 0.44 -22.97
N PRO A 20 -14.41 -0.88 -23.24
CA PRO A 20 -15.33 -1.80 -22.57
C PRO A 20 -15.08 -1.90 -21.05
N ARG A 21 -13.85 -1.67 -20.59
CA ARG A 21 -13.54 -1.66 -19.15
C ARG A 21 -14.07 -0.40 -18.47
N LEU A 22 -13.94 0.75 -19.12
CA LEU A 22 -14.49 2.01 -18.61
C LEU A 22 -16.01 1.98 -18.55
N ILE A 23 -16.65 1.43 -19.59
CA ILE A 23 -18.11 1.21 -19.62
C ILE A 23 -18.52 0.30 -18.46
N ASN A 24 -17.85 -0.85 -18.28
CA ASN A 24 -18.17 -1.75 -17.15
C ASN A 24 -18.03 -1.09 -15.78
N ILE A 25 -16.98 -0.28 -15.55
CA ILE A 25 -16.79 0.44 -14.29
C ILE A 25 -17.93 1.42 -14.02
N TYR A 26 -18.38 2.13 -15.06
CA TYR A 26 -19.41 3.16 -14.91
C TYR A 26 -20.84 2.59 -14.88
N GLU A 27 -21.08 1.51 -15.61
CA GLU A 27 -22.42 0.97 -15.83
C GLU A 27 -22.85 -0.06 -14.78
N TYR A 28 -21.92 -0.86 -14.25
CA TYR A 28 -22.28 -1.97 -13.38
C TYR A 28 -22.11 -1.69 -11.87
N GLU A 29 -21.52 -0.57 -11.45
CA GLU A 29 -21.08 -0.24 -10.06
C GLU A 29 -20.22 -1.30 -9.36
N ASP A 30 -20.20 -2.53 -9.88
CA ASP A 30 -19.40 -3.65 -9.47
C ASP A 30 -18.02 -3.51 -10.15
N MET A 31 -17.06 -2.95 -9.41
CA MET A 31 -15.66 -2.77 -9.85
C MET A 31 -14.93 -4.12 -10.01
N GLY A 32 -15.47 -5.05 -10.79
CA GLY A 32 -14.97 -6.39 -11.01
C GLY A 32 -15.18 -7.36 -9.83
N GLY A 33 -16.28 -7.23 -9.08
CA GLY A 33 -16.60 -8.00 -7.87
C GLY A 33 -16.14 -7.34 -6.56
N ARG A 34 -15.36 -6.25 -6.64
CA ARG A 34 -14.71 -5.65 -5.46
C ARG A 34 -15.68 -4.99 -4.50
N THR A 35 -16.84 -4.51 -4.96
CA THR A 35 -17.82 -3.88 -4.07
C THR A 35 -18.40 -4.88 -3.08
N GLY A 36 -18.62 -6.13 -3.51
CA GLY A 36 -19.00 -7.22 -2.62
C GLY A 36 -17.91 -7.55 -1.59
N ILE A 37 -16.65 -7.65 -2.04
CA ILE A 37 -15.51 -7.91 -1.16
C ILE A 37 -15.37 -6.81 -0.10
N PHE A 38 -15.42 -5.54 -0.51
CA PHE A 38 -15.34 -4.42 0.40
C PHE A 38 -16.45 -4.43 1.44
N LYS A 39 -17.69 -4.75 1.03
CA LYS A 39 -18.80 -4.84 1.95
C LYS A 39 -18.56 -5.90 3.03
N VAL A 40 -18.19 -7.11 2.63
CA VAL A 40 -17.91 -8.20 3.58
C VAL A 40 -16.70 -7.87 4.45
N ALA A 41 -15.63 -7.31 3.87
CA ALA A 41 -14.45 -6.89 4.64
C ALA A 41 -14.77 -5.81 5.69
N LEU A 42 -15.71 -4.91 5.42
CA LEU A 42 -16.18 -3.94 6.40
C LEU A 42 -17.03 -4.60 7.50
N GLU A 43 -17.88 -5.56 7.18
CA GLU A 43 -18.61 -6.36 8.17
C GLU A 43 -17.64 -7.16 9.07
N MET A 44 -16.60 -7.75 8.48
CA MET A 44 -15.51 -8.43 9.20
C MET A 44 -14.75 -7.49 10.16
N ILE A 45 -14.64 -6.21 9.86
CA ILE A 45 -14.00 -5.26 10.78
C ILE A 45 -14.84 -5.09 12.06
N ASP A 46 -16.16 -5.24 12.00
CA ASP A 46 -17.00 -5.19 13.20
C ASP A 46 -16.73 -6.39 14.13
N ASP A 47 -16.43 -7.57 13.56
CA ASP A 47 -16.17 -8.80 14.31
C ASP A 47 -14.71 -8.96 14.76
N TYR A 48 -13.75 -8.67 13.87
CA TYR A 48 -12.32 -8.89 14.07
C TYR A 48 -11.55 -7.60 14.37
N GLY A 49 -12.07 -6.42 14.02
CA GLY A 49 -11.27 -5.19 13.92
C GLY A 49 -10.55 -4.74 15.18
N PHE A 50 -10.99 -5.15 16.38
CA PHE A 50 -10.25 -4.80 17.59
C PHE A 50 -8.95 -5.59 17.74
N PHE A 51 -8.96 -6.92 17.64
CA PHE A 51 -7.74 -7.75 17.81
C PHE A 51 -7.09 -8.20 16.51
N GLY A 52 -7.84 -8.09 15.41
CA GLY A 52 -7.53 -8.68 14.13
C GLY A 52 -7.83 -10.17 14.09
N SER A 53 -7.91 -10.71 12.88
CA SER A 53 -8.03 -12.14 12.60
C SER A 53 -6.68 -12.86 12.57
N GLY A 54 -5.57 -12.12 12.54
CA GLY A 54 -4.19 -12.61 12.47
C GLY A 54 -3.48 -12.22 11.16
N PRO A 55 -2.17 -11.89 11.19
CA PRO A 55 -1.41 -11.58 9.98
C PRO A 55 -1.46 -12.71 8.93
N GLY A 56 -1.80 -12.37 7.68
CA GLY A 56 -1.89 -13.32 6.58
C GLY A 56 -3.11 -14.25 6.62
N SER A 57 -4.08 -13.98 7.50
CA SER A 57 -5.31 -14.79 7.61
C SER A 57 -6.46 -14.32 6.72
N PHE A 58 -6.34 -13.17 6.05
CA PHE A 58 -7.44 -12.57 5.29
C PHE A 58 -8.11 -13.59 4.36
N GLU A 59 -7.32 -14.27 3.53
CA GLU A 59 -7.81 -15.25 2.55
C GLU A 59 -8.64 -16.36 3.21
N SER A 60 -8.18 -16.94 4.31
CA SER A 60 -8.90 -18.03 4.97
C SER A 60 -10.16 -17.56 5.69
N VAL A 61 -10.13 -16.40 6.35
CA VAL A 61 -11.30 -15.85 7.04
C VAL A 61 -12.34 -15.38 6.03
N MET A 62 -11.93 -14.71 4.96
CA MET A 62 -12.84 -14.26 3.90
C MET A 62 -13.62 -15.43 3.26
N GLN A 63 -12.97 -16.58 3.03
CA GLN A 63 -13.67 -17.76 2.54
C GLN A 63 -14.70 -18.32 3.52
N PHE A 64 -14.48 -18.17 4.82
CA PHE A 64 -15.47 -18.57 5.83
C PHE A 64 -16.67 -17.61 5.84
N GLU A 65 -16.42 -16.31 5.75
CA GLU A 65 -17.46 -15.27 5.83
C GLU A 65 -18.33 -15.20 4.56
N VAL A 66 -17.74 -15.42 3.38
CA VAL A 66 -18.49 -15.46 2.12
C VAL A 66 -19.27 -16.78 1.96
N GLY A 67 -18.86 -17.85 2.64
CA GLY A 67 -19.51 -19.16 2.58
C GLY A 67 -19.26 -19.90 1.26
N GLU A 68 -20.28 -20.60 0.72
CA GLU A 68 -20.17 -21.32 -0.56
C GLU A 68 -20.13 -20.34 -1.77
N SER A 69 -19.01 -19.66 -1.92
CA SER A 69 -18.67 -18.87 -3.10
C SER A 69 -17.81 -19.70 -4.07
N SER A 70 -18.10 -19.57 -5.36
CA SER A 70 -17.24 -20.12 -6.42
C SER A 70 -15.99 -19.27 -6.69
N ARG A 71 -15.92 -18.09 -6.09
CA ARG A 71 -14.85 -17.11 -6.28
C ARG A 71 -13.95 -17.05 -5.05
N TRP A 72 -12.67 -17.32 -5.30
CA TRP A 72 -11.61 -17.27 -4.31
C TRP A 72 -11.00 -15.85 -4.26
N GLU A 73 -11.10 -15.21 -3.10
CA GLU A 73 -10.59 -13.85 -2.87
C GLU A 73 -9.36 -13.90 -1.98
N SER A 74 -8.20 -13.58 -2.56
CA SER A 74 -6.93 -13.61 -1.83
C SER A 74 -6.61 -12.28 -1.13
N TRP A 75 -7.25 -11.17 -1.53
CA TRP A 75 -7.01 -9.82 -0.97
C TRP A 75 -8.25 -8.93 -0.99
N VAL A 76 -8.28 -7.92 -0.11
CA VAL A 76 -9.34 -6.89 -0.11
C VAL A 76 -9.20 -5.93 -1.28
N HIS A 77 -7.99 -5.79 -1.84
CA HIS A 77 -7.59 -4.68 -2.73
C HIS A 77 -7.62 -3.31 -2.04
N ASN A 78 -7.36 -3.29 -0.73
CA ASN A 78 -7.05 -2.10 0.04
C ASN A 78 -6.22 -2.55 1.26
N ASP A 79 -4.93 -2.28 1.22
CA ASP A 79 -4.00 -2.69 2.29
C ASP A 79 -4.40 -2.13 3.65
N TYR A 80 -5.04 -0.95 3.73
CA TYR A 80 -5.43 -0.35 5.00
C TYR A 80 -6.55 -1.14 5.67
N ILE A 81 -7.59 -1.51 4.92
CA ILE A 81 -8.70 -2.33 5.39
C ILE A 81 -8.17 -3.71 5.79
N GLU A 82 -7.35 -4.33 4.93
CA GLU A 82 -6.78 -5.66 5.19
C GLU A 82 -5.83 -5.65 6.40
N THR A 83 -5.06 -4.57 6.60
CA THR A 83 -4.18 -4.41 7.77
C THR A 83 -5.00 -4.31 9.06
N ILE A 84 -6.06 -3.51 9.08
CA ILE A 84 -6.96 -3.41 10.25
C ILE A 84 -7.59 -4.76 10.56
N LEU A 85 -8.07 -5.46 9.53
CA LEU A 85 -8.71 -6.76 9.67
C LEU A 85 -7.73 -7.82 10.18
N CYS A 86 -6.49 -7.84 9.70
CA CYS A 86 -5.50 -8.85 10.11
C CYS A 86 -4.80 -8.54 11.43
N PHE A 87 -4.43 -7.27 11.68
CA PHE A 87 -3.62 -6.88 12.85
C PHE A 87 -4.44 -6.24 13.98
N GLY A 88 -5.71 -5.94 13.72
CA GLY A 88 -6.57 -5.20 14.64
C GLY A 88 -6.14 -3.74 14.79
N ILE A 89 -6.96 -2.97 15.51
CA ILE A 89 -6.68 -1.56 15.82
C ILE A 89 -5.31 -1.39 16.53
N PRO A 90 -4.98 -2.12 17.61
CA PRO A 90 -3.71 -1.94 18.31
C PRO A 90 -2.50 -2.26 17.42
N GLY A 91 -2.54 -3.36 16.66
CA GLY A 91 -1.47 -3.75 15.76
C GLY A 91 -1.29 -2.74 14.62
N THR A 92 -2.39 -2.27 14.05
CA THR A 92 -2.39 -1.23 13.01
C THR A 92 -1.82 0.08 13.54
N CYS A 93 -2.25 0.54 14.71
CA CYS A 93 -1.71 1.73 15.36
C CYS A 93 -0.22 1.61 15.63
N LEU A 94 0.26 0.44 16.06
CA LEU A 94 1.69 0.19 16.27
C LEU A 94 2.46 0.30 14.95
N LEU A 95 2.00 -0.36 13.89
CA LEU A 95 2.63 -0.32 12.57
C LEU A 95 2.67 1.11 12.01
N LEU A 96 1.54 1.82 12.04
CA LEU A 96 1.46 3.22 11.62
C LEU A 96 2.35 4.13 12.48
N GLY A 97 2.47 3.84 13.77
CA GLY A 97 3.37 4.55 14.69
C GLY A 97 4.84 4.37 14.30
N ILE A 98 5.28 3.14 13.99
CA ILE A 98 6.64 2.86 13.54
C ILE A 98 6.91 3.53 12.19
N ILE A 99 6.01 3.35 11.21
CA ILE A 99 6.14 3.95 9.88
C ILE A 99 6.16 5.48 9.99
N GLY A 100 5.28 6.06 10.80
CA GLY A 100 5.21 7.49 11.05
C GLY A 100 6.48 8.03 11.71
N ALA A 101 7.02 7.33 12.72
CA ALA A 101 8.28 7.71 13.36
C ALA A 101 9.45 7.69 12.37
N LEU A 102 9.55 6.65 11.53
CA LEU A 102 10.55 6.57 10.47
C LEU A 102 10.37 7.70 9.46
N PHE A 103 9.15 7.94 9.00
CA PHE A 103 8.85 9.01 8.05
C PHE A 103 9.21 10.39 8.60
N ILE A 104 8.90 10.67 9.87
CA ILE A 104 9.26 11.93 10.54
C ILE A 104 10.78 12.06 10.65
N ALA A 105 11.47 11.01 11.13
CA ALA A 105 12.93 11.01 11.25
C ALA A 105 13.60 11.31 9.90
N GLN A 106 13.15 10.68 8.83
CA GLN A 106 13.68 10.89 7.49
C GLN A 106 13.28 12.24 6.90
N SER A 107 12.11 12.77 7.25
CA SER A 107 11.72 14.15 6.88
C SER A 107 12.63 15.18 7.54
N ILE A 108 12.98 15.01 8.82
CA ILE A 108 13.95 15.87 9.51
C ILE A 108 15.31 15.80 8.77
N ASN A 109 15.77 14.60 8.42
CA ASN A 109 17.02 14.42 7.67
C ASN A 109 16.99 15.03 6.26
N LEU A 110 15.83 15.04 5.60
CA LEU A 110 15.68 15.72 4.32
C LEU A 110 15.96 17.23 4.44
N PHE A 111 15.50 17.87 5.53
CA PHE A 111 15.72 19.30 5.75
C PHE A 111 17.11 19.63 6.28
N PHE A 112 17.61 18.85 7.25
CA PHE A 112 18.81 19.18 8.03
C PHE A 112 20.02 18.28 7.76
N GLY A 113 19.83 17.15 7.08
CA GLY A 113 20.87 16.16 6.83
C GLY A 113 21.62 16.32 5.50
N HIS A 114 22.57 15.41 5.30
CA HIS A 114 23.30 15.20 4.06
C HIS A 114 22.54 14.19 3.16
N GLN A 115 22.88 14.08 1.87
CA GLN A 115 22.23 13.13 0.93
C GLN A 115 20.74 13.40 0.64
N LYS A 116 20.31 14.67 0.67
CA LYS A 116 18.92 15.10 0.44
C LYS A 116 18.25 14.50 -0.82
N PRO A 117 18.93 14.37 -1.98
CA PRO A 117 18.31 13.77 -3.16
C PRO A 117 17.88 12.32 -2.94
N LEU A 118 18.71 11.50 -2.28
CA LEU A 118 18.38 10.10 -2.01
C LEU A 118 17.17 9.99 -1.08
N ILE A 119 17.18 10.73 0.02
CA ILE A 119 16.06 10.75 1.00
C ILE A 119 14.78 11.21 0.30
N TRP A 120 14.86 12.27 -0.53
CA TRP A 120 13.72 12.77 -1.29
C TRP A 120 13.09 11.68 -2.18
N PHE A 121 13.91 10.99 -2.99
CA PHE A 121 13.41 9.96 -3.89
C PHE A 121 12.82 8.75 -3.16
N VAL A 122 13.39 8.36 -2.02
CA VAL A 122 12.83 7.26 -1.21
C VAL A 122 11.53 7.69 -0.53
N LEU A 123 11.44 8.88 0.05
CA LEU A 123 10.17 9.36 0.62
C LEU A 123 9.09 9.47 -0.46
N LEU A 124 9.44 9.97 -1.65
CA LEU A 124 8.53 10.04 -2.78
C LEU A 124 8.04 8.65 -3.22
N SER A 125 8.93 7.65 -3.29
CA SER A 125 8.53 6.28 -3.65
C SER A 125 7.63 5.65 -2.59
N LEU A 126 7.92 5.84 -1.30
CA LEU A 126 7.10 5.34 -0.19
C LEU A 126 5.71 6.00 -0.18
N ILE A 127 5.62 7.30 -0.43
CA ILE A 127 4.33 8.00 -0.60
C ILE A 127 3.57 7.41 -1.79
N GLY A 128 4.24 7.15 -2.91
CA GLY A 128 3.64 6.51 -4.08
C GLY A 128 3.04 5.13 -3.75
N VAL A 129 3.78 4.30 -3.00
CA VAL A 129 3.28 3.00 -2.53
C VAL A 129 2.08 3.18 -1.59
N ALA A 130 2.15 4.10 -0.63
CA ALA A 130 1.05 4.37 0.30
C ALA A 130 -0.23 4.83 -0.43
N ILE A 131 -0.12 5.67 -1.46
CA ILE A 131 -1.27 6.07 -2.28
C ILE A 131 -1.82 4.87 -3.04
N HIS A 132 -0.95 4.04 -3.62
CA HIS A 132 -1.37 2.87 -4.39
C HIS A 132 -2.10 1.82 -3.54
N ALA A 133 -1.67 1.68 -2.28
CA ALA A 133 -2.24 0.80 -1.26
C ALA A 133 -3.73 1.08 -0.92
N VAL A 134 -4.30 2.20 -1.38
CA VAL A 134 -5.74 2.51 -1.23
C VAL A 134 -6.61 1.66 -2.17
N GLY A 135 -6.11 1.33 -3.36
CA GLY A 135 -6.87 0.63 -4.39
C GLY A 135 -6.27 -0.71 -4.82
N ASP A 136 -5.17 -1.11 -4.18
CA ASP A 136 -4.50 -2.38 -4.42
C ASP A 136 -3.82 -2.87 -3.12
N PHE A 137 -3.05 -3.96 -3.21
CA PHE A 137 -2.42 -4.63 -2.06
C PHE A 137 -0.87 -4.74 -2.17
N PRO A 138 -0.13 -3.67 -2.53
CA PRO A 138 1.31 -3.73 -2.71
C PRO A 138 2.08 -4.24 -1.48
N LEU A 139 1.56 -4.04 -0.27
CA LEU A 139 2.22 -4.49 0.96
C LEU A 139 1.99 -5.98 1.25
N GLN A 140 1.00 -6.63 0.62
CA GLN A 140 0.84 -8.10 0.67
C GLN A 140 1.68 -8.81 -0.42
N VAL A 141 2.07 -8.09 -1.48
CA VAL A 141 2.93 -8.64 -2.52
C VAL A 141 4.39 -8.60 -2.06
N TYR A 142 4.94 -9.77 -1.70
CA TYR A 142 6.30 -9.88 -1.16
C TYR A 142 7.38 -9.22 -2.02
N SER A 143 7.27 -9.25 -3.35
CA SER A 143 8.26 -8.62 -4.23
C SER A 143 8.30 -7.09 -4.07
N ILE A 144 7.18 -6.45 -3.70
CA ILE A 144 7.10 -5.02 -3.43
C ILE A 144 7.44 -4.74 -1.96
N LEU A 145 6.85 -5.50 -1.03
CA LEU A 145 7.10 -5.35 0.41
C LEU A 145 8.59 -5.45 0.76
N ILE A 146 9.31 -6.41 0.18
CA ILE A 146 10.75 -6.58 0.41
C ILE A 146 11.53 -5.35 -0.07
N ILE A 147 11.17 -4.78 -1.23
CA ILE A 147 11.83 -3.58 -1.76
C ILE A 147 11.54 -2.38 -0.85
N VAL A 148 10.29 -2.18 -0.44
CA VAL A 148 9.89 -1.13 0.51
C VAL A 148 10.68 -1.24 1.81
N THR A 149 10.81 -2.46 2.34
CA THR A 149 11.55 -2.74 3.57
C THR A 149 13.04 -2.45 3.37
N LEU A 150 13.63 -2.89 2.26
CA LEU A 150 15.03 -2.68 1.94
C LEU A 150 15.38 -1.19 1.81
N ILE A 151 14.62 -0.43 1.02
CA ILE A 151 14.91 1.01 0.83
C ILE A 151 14.72 1.79 2.14
N THR A 152 13.71 1.42 2.95
CA THR A 152 13.46 2.03 4.26
C THR A 152 14.60 1.71 5.24
N ALA A 153 15.10 0.47 5.25
CA ALA A 153 16.23 0.06 6.06
C ALA A 153 17.52 0.80 5.67
N VAL A 154 17.78 0.94 4.37
CA VAL A 154 18.95 1.67 3.85
C VAL A 154 18.92 3.13 4.31
N ILE A 155 17.83 3.86 4.10
CA ILE A 155 17.81 5.28 4.53
C ILE A 155 17.86 5.44 6.06
N SER A 156 17.38 4.44 6.81
CA SER A 156 17.43 4.44 8.27
C SER A 156 18.85 4.22 8.81
N THR A 157 19.66 3.37 8.19
CA THR A 157 21.04 3.12 8.61
C THR A 157 22.01 4.22 8.19
N TYR A 158 21.83 4.81 7.00
CA TYR A 158 22.64 5.95 6.55
C TYR A 158 22.56 7.16 7.50
N CYS A 159 21.47 7.30 8.25
CA CYS A 159 21.31 8.32 9.28
C CYS A 159 22.21 8.08 10.51
N SER A 160 22.47 6.83 10.90
CA SER A 160 23.23 6.51 12.13
C SER A 160 24.73 6.75 11.99
N THR A 161 25.27 6.66 10.78
CA THR A 161 26.72 6.83 10.56
C THR A 161 27.15 8.30 10.42
N ALA A 162 26.23 9.20 10.09
CA ALA A 162 26.51 10.63 9.96
C ALA A 162 26.61 11.35 11.32
N THR A 163 26.01 10.78 12.36
CA THR A 163 26.04 11.32 13.73
C THR A 163 27.29 10.88 14.52
N SER A 164 28.02 9.84 14.07
CA SER A 164 29.21 9.32 14.75
C SER A 164 30.55 9.85 14.22
N SER A 165 30.55 10.67 13.16
CA SER A 165 31.77 11.14 12.50
C SER A 165 32.14 12.59 12.84
N ASP A 166 31.66 13.13 13.97
CA ASP A 166 32.10 14.43 14.46
C ASP A 166 33.06 14.26 15.66
N PRO A 167 34.39 14.16 15.43
CA PRO A 167 35.39 14.17 16.50
C PRO A 167 35.76 15.58 16.97
N ALA A 168 34.96 16.62 16.68
CA ALA A 168 35.33 18.02 16.95
C ALA A 168 34.23 18.85 17.66
N ALA A 169 33.55 18.26 18.65
CA ALA A 169 32.82 18.98 19.68
C ALA A 169 33.46 18.78 21.06
#